data_AF-A0A2N6G0Y1-F1
#
_entry.id   AF-A0A2N6G0Y1-F1
#
_cell.length_a   1.000
_cell.length_b   1.000
_cell.length_c   1.000
_cell.angle_alpha   90.00
_cell.angle_beta   90.00
_cell.angle_gamma   90.00
#
_symmetry.space_group_name_H-M   'P 1'
#
loop_
_entity.id
_entity.type
_entity.pdbx_description
1 polymer ?
#
loop_
_entity_poly.entity_id
_entity_poly.type
_entity_poly.pdbx_seq_one_letter_code
_entity_poly.pdbx_strand_id
1 'polypeptide(L)'
;MAYKKAFSLLELIFAIVIIGIISTVAVPKLMDTKANAEVAIIKKDIATIVSSVRSYYLVNDSLDDFTSALTLNQNIWEVDGITATFNDNETPCITISIEDKKLNVIVANDNSGKICEKIKDSGIASTIYEL
;
A
#
# COMPACT_ATOMS: atom_id res chain seq x y z
N MET A 1 5.44 -55.02 20.77
CA MET A 1 4.57 -53.85 20.49
C MET A 1 5.28 -52.61 21.01
N ALA A 2 5.79 -51.75 20.12
CA ALA A 2 6.46 -50.52 20.51
C ALA A 2 5.42 -49.46 20.85
N TYR A 3 5.37 -49.01 22.11
CA TYR A 3 4.57 -47.85 22.49
C TYR A 3 5.18 -46.62 21.81
N LYS A 4 4.49 -46.06 20.81
CA LYS A 4 4.83 -44.74 20.28
C LYS A 4 4.65 -43.74 21.42
N LYS A 5 5.71 -42.98 21.74
CA LYS A 5 5.61 -41.86 22.69
C LYS A 5 4.62 -40.84 22.12
N ALA A 6 3.44 -40.78 22.74
CA ALA A 6 2.50 -39.71 22.52
C ALA A 6 2.91 -38.50 23.38
N PHE A 7 2.62 -37.30 22.89
CA PHE A 7 2.83 -36.06 23.62
C PHE A 7 1.98 -36.06 24.90
N SER A 8 2.53 -35.62 26.03
CA SER A 8 1.76 -35.48 27.27
C SER A 8 0.74 -34.35 27.12
N LEU A 9 -0.46 -34.54 27.70
CA LEU A 9 -1.46 -33.47 27.80
C LEU A 9 -0.87 -32.21 28.47
N LEU A 10 0.03 -32.39 29.44
CA LEU A 10 0.70 -31.29 30.13
C LEU A 10 1.65 -30.51 29.20
N GLU A 11 2.39 -31.21 28.34
CA GLU A 11 3.29 -30.58 27.36
C GLU A 11 2.50 -29.76 26.34
N LEU A 12 1.34 -30.28 25.90
CA LEU A 12 0.46 -29.57 24.97
C LEU A 12 -0.07 -28.27 25.58
N ILE A 13 -0.51 -28.32 26.85
CA ILE A 13 -1.04 -27.15 27.55
C ILE A 13 0.06 -26.10 27.77
N PHE A 14 1.28 -26.51 28.15
CA PHE A 14 2.39 -25.57 28.29
C PHE A 14 2.74 -24.91 26.95
N ALA A 15 2.74 -25.67 25.85
CA ALA A 15 3.03 -25.13 24.52
C ALA A 15 2.01 -24.05 24.10
N ILE A 16 0.70 -24.30 24.26
CA ILE A 16 -0.33 -23.31 23.88
C ILE A 16 -0.28 -22.06 24.76
N VAL A 17 0.05 -22.19 26.05
CA VAL A 17 0.16 -21.05 26.97
C VAL A 17 1.35 -20.17 26.57
N ILE A 18 2.50 -20.78 26.26
CA ILE A 18 3.69 -20.03 25.82
C ILE A 18 3.40 -19.29 24.50
N ILE A 19 2.79 -19.97 23.52
CA ILE A 19 2.41 -19.35 22.23
C ILE A 19 1.40 -18.21 22.46
N GLY A 20 0.46 -18.38 23.38
CA GLY A 20 -0.53 -17.35 23.72
C GLY A 20 0.13 -16.06 24.23
N ILE A 21 1.08 -16.18 25.17
CA ILE A 21 1.76 -15.02 25.78
C ILE A 21 2.59 -14.26 24.73
N ILE A 22 3.36 -14.96 23.90
CA ILE A 22 4.19 -14.30 22.87
C ILE A 22 3.34 -13.66 21.77
N SER A 23 2.21 -14.29 21.42
CA SER A 23 1.33 -13.85 20.33
C SER A 23 0.71 -12.48 20.61
N THR A 24 0.31 -12.21 21.85
CA THR A 24 -0.29 -10.92 22.25
C THR A 24 0.63 -9.73 21.94
N VAL A 25 1.95 -9.90 22.05
CA VAL A 25 2.92 -8.82 21.77
C VAL A 25 3.39 -8.85 20.31
N ALA A 26 3.56 -10.04 19.73
CA ALA A 26 4.07 -10.20 18.38
C ALA A 26 3.06 -9.77 17.30
N VAL A 27 1.79 -10.16 17.43
CA VAL A 27 0.77 -9.92 16.39
C VAL A 27 0.55 -8.43 16.12
N PRO A 28 0.33 -7.56 17.13
CA PRO A 28 0.13 -6.13 16.88
C PRO A 28 1.34 -5.48 16.21
N LYS A 29 2.56 -5.83 16.65
CA LYS A 29 3.80 -5.32 16.06
C LYS A 29 3.98 -5.74 14.59
N LEU A 30 3.62 -6.98 14.26
CA LEU A 30 3.65 -7.45 12.88
C LEU A 30 2.63 -6.73 12.01
N MET A 31 1.42 -6.46 12.53
CA MET A 31 0.40 -5.67 11.81
C MET A 31 0.86 -4.24 11.54
N ASP A 32 1.46 -3.57 12.53
CA ASP A 32 2.02 -2.23 12.33
C ASP A 32 3.18 -2.22 11.33
N THR A 33 4.05 -3.23 11.37
CA THR A 33 5.16 -3.36 10.43
C THR A 33 4.64 -3.55 9.00
N LYS A 34 3.59 -4.37 8.81
CA LYS A 34 2.93 -4.55 7.51
C LYS A 34 2.34 -3.23 7.00
N ALA A 35 1.61 -2.50 7.85
CA ALA A 35 1.02 -1.21 7.47
C ALA A 35 2.11 -0.18 7.08
N ASN A 36 3.21 -0.12 7.82
CA ASN A 36 4.33 0.77 7.49
C ASN A 36 5.02 0.37 6.18
N ALA A 37 5.11 -0.92 5.87
CA ALA A 37 5.64 -1.40 4.61
C ALA A 37 4.73 -1.03 3.43
N GLU A 38 3.41 -1.15 3.59
CA GLU A 38 2.43 -0.71 2.58
C GLU A 38 2.56 0.80 2.30
N VAL A 39 2.67 1.63 3.34
CA VAL A 39 2.92 3.07 3.19
C VAL A 39 4.22 3.35 2.42
N ALA A 40 5.30 2.62 2.71
CA ALA A 40 6.58 2.78 2.03
C ALA A 40 6.52 2.38 0.54
N ILE A 41 5.77 1.31 0.23
CA ILE A 41 5.54 0.87 -1.16
C ILE A 41 4.77 1.96 -1.91
N ILE A 42 3.66 2.45 -1.36
CA ILE A 42 2.84 3.49 -1.98
C ILE A 42 3.65 4.77 -2.21
N LYS A 43 4.48 5.18 -1.25
CA LYS A 43 5.39 6.32 -1.40
C LYS A 43 6.33 6.16 -2.59
N LYS A 44 6.92 4.96 -2.73
CA LYS A 44 7.83 4.63 -3.83
C LYS A 44 7.08 4.58 -5.16
N ASP A 45 5.88 4.02 -5.18
CA ASP A 45 5.04 3.93 -6.36
C ASP A 45 4.69 5.33 -6.88
N ILE A 46 4.23 6.25 -6.01
CA ILE A 46 3.96 7.65 -6.39
C ILE A 46 5.19 8.30 -7.02
N ALA A 47 6.36 8.18 -6.40
CA ALA A 47 7.59 8.77 -6.94
C ALA A 47 7.95 8.17 -8.31
N THR A 48 7.76 6.85 -8.46
CA THR A 48 7.99 6.15 -9.73
C THR A 48 7.00 6.61 -10.79
N ILE A 49 5.71 6.68 -10.47
CA ILE A 49 4.64 7.17 -11.36
C ILE A 49 4.97 8.57 -11.85
N VAL A 50 5.26 9.51 -10.95
CA VAL A 50 5.61 10.89 -11.32
C VAL A 50 6.79 10.92 -12.29
N SER A 51 7.85 10.14 -12.01
CA SER A 51 9.03 10.12 -12.87
C SER A 51 8.79 9.48 -14.24
N SER A 52 8.04 8.38 -14.29
CA SER A 52 7.75 7.64 -15.53
C SER A 52 6.80 8.42 -16.43
N VAL A 53 5.74 8.98 -15.85
CA VAL A 53 4.77 9.81 -16.58
C VAL A 53 5.46 11.02 -17.18
N ARG A 54 6.26 11.75 -16.38
CA ARG A 54 7.01 12.91 -16.88
C ARG A 54 7.95 12.51 -18.02
N SER A 55 8.70 11.42 -17.86
CA SER A 55 9.63 10.95 -18.90
C SER A 55 8.90 10.56 -20.18
N TYR A 56 7.74 9.91 -20.07
CA TYR A 56 6.92 9.54 -21.21
C TYR A 56 6.33 10.77 -21.92
N TYR A 57 5.85 11.74 -21.14
CA TYR A 57 5.25 12.97 -21.65
C TYR A 57 6.26 13.82 -22.42
N LEU A 58 7.51 13.89 -21.96
CA LEU A 58 8.60 14.58 -22.68
C LEU A 58 8.92 14.00 -24.07
N VAL A 59 8.61 12.72 -24.30
CA VAL A 59 8.92 12.04 -25.57
C VAL A 59 7.71 12.03 -26.51
N ASN A 60 6.51 11.81 -25.97
CA ASN A 60 5.31 11.55 -26.78
C ASN A 60 4.33 12.73 -26.82
N ASP A 61 4.51 13.77 -25.99
CA ASP A 61 3.66 14.99 -25.84
C ASP A 61 2.16 14.73 -25.52
N SER A 62 1.74 13.47 -25.47
CA SER A 62 0.42 13.02 -25.03
C SER A 62 0.52 11.73 -24.22
N LEU A 63 -0.50 11.48 -23.39
CA LEU A 63 -0.66 10.23 -22.66
C LEU A 63 -2.15 9.91 -22.60
N ASP A 64 -2.56 8.90 -23.36
CA ASP A 64 -3.96 8.48 -23.47
C ASP A 64 -4.35 7.48 -22.38
N ASP A 65 -3.37 6.73 -21.86
CA ASP A 65 -3.56 5.73 -20.81
C ASP A 65 -2.28 5.57 -19.97
N PHE A 66 -2.41 5.48 -18.65
CA PHE A 66 -1.30 5.17 -17.75
C PHE A 66 -0.61 3.86 -18.12
N THR A 67 -1.34 2.87 -18.63
CA THR A 67 -0.73 1.58 -19.02
C THR A 67 0.32 1.70 -20.13
N SER A 68 0.27 2.78 -20.92
CA SER A 68 1.23 3.04 -22.00
C SER A 68 2.58 3.54 -21.48
N ALA A 69 2.59 4.17 -20.29
CA ALA A 69 3.77 4.77 -19.69
C ALA A 69 4.35 3.95 -18.53
N LEU A 70 3.53 3.11 -17.88
CA LEU A 70 3.90 2.40 -16.66
C LEU A 70 3.02 1.17 -16.38
N THR A 71 3.59 0.20 -15.68
CA THR A 71 2.86 -0.99 -15.20
C THR A 71 2.73 -0.91 -13.68
N LEU A 72 1.49 -0.74 -13.20
CA LEU A 72 1.18 -0.74 -11.77
C LEU A 72 0.67 -2.09 -11.30
N ASN A 73 0.89 -2.39 -10.02
CA ASN A 73 0.32 -3.57 -9.40
C ASN A 73 -1.18 -3.37 -9.18
N GLN A 74 -2.00 -4.07 -9.97
CA GLN A 74 -3.46 -3.98 -9.94
C GLN A 74 -4.10 -4.50 -8.64
N ASN A 75 -3.34 -5.18 -7.77
CA ASN A 75 -3.82 -5.56 -6.43
C ASN A 75 -3.75 -4.40 -5.43
N ILE A 76 -3.03 -3.32 -5.77
CA ILE A 76 -2.80 -2.16 -4.91
C ILE A 76 -3.45 -0.92 -5.53
N TRP A 77 -3.27 -0.73 -6.84
CA TRP A 77 -3.76 0.43 -7.57
C TRP A 77 -4.88 0.02 -8.53
N GLU A 78 -6.01 0.71 -8.45
CA GLU A 78 -7.08 0.66 -9.43
C GLU A 78 -6.78 1.71 -10.51
N VAL A 79 -6.56 1.25 -11.75
CA VAL A 79 -6.22 2.12 -12.88
C VAL A 79 -7.38 2.14 -13.86
N ASP A 80 -7.90 3.32 -14.11
CA ASP A 80 -8.94 3.59 -15.12
C ASP A 80 -8.44 4.70 -16.05
N GLY A 81 -7.82 4.29 -17.17
CA GLY A 81 -7.21 5.16 -18.16
C GLY A 81 -6.15 6.11 -17.56
N ILE A 82 -6.50 7.39 -17.45
CA ILE A 82 -5.63 8.46 -16.92
C ILE A 82 -5.81 8.73 -15.43
N THR A 83 -6.51 7.85 -14.70
CA THR A 83 -6.67 7.94 -13.24
C THR A 83 -6.16 6.67 -12.58
N ALA A 84 -5.29 6.81 -11.58
CA ALA A 84 -4.84 5.72 -10.73
C ALA A 84 -5.23 6.01 -9.28
N THR A 85 -6.01 5.12 -8.68
CA THR A 85 -6.54 5.27 -7.32
C THR A 85 -6.04 4.16 -6.42
N PHE A 86 -5.54 4.53 -5.24
CA PHE A 86 -5.26 3.62 -4.15
C PHE A 86 -6.43 3.69 -3.15
N ASN A 87 -7.07 2.53 -2.93
CA ASN A 87 -8.17 2.38 -1.98
C ASN A 87 -7.67 1.75 -0.68
N ASP A 88 -7.96 2.37 0.46
CA ASP A 88 -7.78 1.78 1.78
C ASP A 88 -9.11 1.21 2.27
N ASN A 89 -9.24 -0.12 2.31
CA ASN A 89 -10.46 -0.83 2.72
C ASN A 89 -11.72 -0.29 2.00
N GLU A 90 -11.70 -0.26 0.66
CA GLU A 90 -12.79 0.22 -0.22
C GLU A 90 -13.07 1.74 -0.15
N THR A 91 -12.27 2.51 0.59
CA THR A 91 -12.32 3.98 0.59
C THR A 91 -11.16 4.57 -0.22
N PRO A 92 -11.41 5.48 -1.18
CA PRO A 92 -10.33 6.10 -1.95
C PRO A 92 -9.46 6.96 -1.03
N CYS A 93 -8.15 6.71 -1.06
CA CYS A 93 -7.16 7.40 -0.23
C CYS A 93 -6.25 8.30 -1.05
N ILE A 94 -5.66 7.78 -2.14
CA ILE A 94 -4.80 8.56 -3.05
C ILE A 94 -5.36 8.42 -4.45
N THR A 95 -5.54 9.53 -5.13
CA THR A 95 -5.95 9.58 -6.53
C THR A 95 -4.90 10.35 -7.32
N ILE A 96 -4.38 9.74 -8.37
CA ILE A 96 -3.45 10.36 -9.30
C ILE A 96 -4.17 10.53 -10.63
N SER A 97 -4.29 11.77 -11.10
CA SER A 97 -4.92 12.08 -12.38
C SER A 97 -4.06 13.02 -13.20
N ILE A 98 -4.21 12.99 -14.52
CA ILE A 98 -3.55 13.91 -15.44
C ILE A 98 -4.60 14.87 -15.99
N GLU A 99 -4.38 16.17 -15.83
CA GLU A 99 -5.23 17.22 -16.39
C GLU A 99 -4.34 18.34 -16.92
N ASP A 100 -4.59 18.81 -18.16
CA ASP A 100 -3.90 19.97 -18.77
C ASP A 100 -2.37 19.98 -18.65
N LYS A 101 -1.70 18.87 -18.99
CA LYS A 101 -0.23 18.68 -18.86
C LYS A 101 0.29 18.73 -17.42
N LYS A 102 -0.59 18.52 -16.43
CA LYS A 102 -0.23 18.45 -15.01
C LYS A 102 -0.63 17.11 -14.45
N LEU A 103 0.26 16.55 -13.64
CA LEU A 103 -0.01 15.35 -12.86
C LEU A 103 -0.45 15.77 -11.46
N ASN A 104 -1.72 15.57 -11.18
CA ASN A 104 -2.34 15.85 -9.89
C ASN A 104 -2.23 14.61 -9.01
N VAL A 105 -1.56 14.71 -7.87
CA VAL A 105 -1.61 13.71 -6.80
C VAL A 105 -2.48 14.27 -5.70
N ILE A 106 -3.63 13.65 -5.45
CA ILE A 106 -4.63 14.07 -4.47
C ILE A 106 -4.68 13.03 -3.35
N VAL A 107 -4.52 13.48 -2.10
CA VAL A 107 -4.70 12.68 -0.89
C VAL A 107 -6.03 13.07 -0.25
N ALA A 108 -6.92 12.10 -0.03
CA ALA A 108 -8.25 12.31 0.54
C ALA A 108 -8.16 12.81 1.99
N ASN A 109 -8.96 13.81 2.37
CA ASN A 109 -8.79 14.51 3.65
C ASN A 109 -9.54 13.94 4.84
N ASP A 110 -10.66 13.23 4.69
CA ASP A 110 -11.45 12.74 5.82
C ASP A 110 -12.07 11.35 5.56
N ASN A 111 -12.07 10.49 6.59
CA ASN A 111 -12.62 9.13 6.62
C ASN A 111 -11.93 8.02 5.80
N SER A 112 -10.74 8.28 5.26
CA SER A 112 -9.90 7.26 4.66
C SER A 112 -9.26 6.41 5.77
N GLY A 113 -9.23 5.09 5.64
CA GLY A 113 -8.88 4.16 6.73
C GLY A 113 -7.49 4.35 7.40
N LYS A 114 -7.14 3.42 8.30
CA LYS A 114 -5.92 3.48 9.13
C LYS A 114 -4.62 3.58 8.33
N ILE A 115 -4.59 3.07 7.09
CA ILE A 115 -3.39 3.14 6.25
C ILE A 115 -3.28 4.54 5.64
N CYS A 116 -4.41 5.14 5.25
CA CYS A 116 -4.43 6.49 4.71
C CYS A 116 -3.98 7.56 5.71
N GLU A 117 -4.36 7.40 6.98
CA GLU A 117 -3.88 8.26 8.06
C GLU A 117 -2.35 8.16 8.22
N LYS A 118 -1.79 6.94 8.25
CA LYS A 118 -0.33 6.72 8.28
C LYS A 118 0.39 7.30 7.05
N ILE A 119 -0.25 7.32 5.89
CA ILE A 119 0.29 7.93 4.66
C ILE A 119 0.41 9.44 4.83
N LYS A 120 -0.60 10.10 5.41
CA LYS A 120 -0.57 11.54 5.73
C LYS A 120 0.53 11.86 6.73
N ASP A 121 0.63 11.09 7.81
CA ASP A 121 1.69 11.25 8.82
C ASP A 121 3.09 11.04 8.23
N SER A 122 3.20 10.25 7.17
CA SER A 122 4.47 9.99 6.47
C SER A 122 4.89 11.13 5.52
N GLY A 123 4.11 12.20 5.45
CA GLY A 123 4.42 13.43 4.71
C GLY A 123 4.06 13.40 3.23
N ILE A 124 3.21 12.46 2.79
CA ILE A 124 2.65 12.49 1.43
C ILE A 124 1.48 13.46 1.43
N ALA A 125 1.68 14.61 0.79
CA ALA A 125 0.65 15.65 0.65
C ALA A 125 0.21 15.78 -0.80
N SER A 126 -1.02 16.25 -1.00
CA SER A 126 -1.55 16.55 -2.32
C SER A 126 -0.64 17.54 -3.05
N THR A 127 -0.10 17.12 -4.18
CA THR A 127 0.91 17.89 -4.94
C THR A 127 0.60 17.81 -6.42
N ILE A 128 0.79 18.93 -7.10
CA ILE A 128 0.64 19.06 -8.55
C ILE A 128 2.03 19.11 -9.16
N TYR A 129 2.31 18.25 -10.13
CA TYR A 129 3.57 18.23 -10.86
C TYR A 129 3.34 18.67 -12.30
N GLU A 130 4.15 19.60 -12.79
CA GLU A 130 4.20 19.94 -14.22
C GLU A 130 4.89 18.79 -14.98
N LEU A 131 4.33 18.42 -16.14
CA LEU A 131 4.81 17.36 -17.02
C LEU A 131 5.64 17.91 -18.19
#